data_AF-A0A7C9ENZ9-F1
#
_entry.id   AF-A0A7C9ENZ9-F1
#
_cell.length_a   1.000
_cell.length_b   1.000
_cell.length_c   1.000
_cell.angle_alpha   90.00
_cell.angle_beta   90.00
_cell.angle_gamma   90.00
#
_symmetry.space_group_name_H-M   'P 1'
#
loop_
_entity.id
_entity.type
_entity.pdbx_description
1 polymer ?
#
loop_
_entity_poly.entity_id
_entity_poly.type
_entity_poly.pdbx_seq_one_letter_code
_entity_poly.pdbx_strand_id
1 'polypeptide(L)'
;MTSRTKGGRQGWIKTAARVFQALRIAVNDELKTLEDSLYSCFACLGPGGRLAVISFHSLEDRIVKQTFLNIINIQREGDRVDCDEGGHGAEPTEVTDDDLVEKDAWIKQVVKGSTGIVLTRRPITASLEEEKLNPRCRSAKLRVIQKV
;
A
#
# COMPACT_ATOMS: atom_id res chain seq x y z
N MET A 1 7.42 -50.96 11.58
CA MET A 1 6.89 -50.22 10.42
C MET A 1 7.52 -48.83 10.43
N THR A 2 8.56 -48.60 9.62
CA THR A 2 9.29 -47.33 9.61
C THR A 2 8.56 -46.30 8.75
N SER A 3 8.29 -45.13 9.35
CA SER A 3 7.69 -43.97 8.70
C SER A 3 8.66 -43.40 7.65
N ARG A 4 8.27 -43.46 6.38
CA ARG A 4 9.03 -42.95 5.24
C ARG A 4 9.04 -41.41 5.29
N THR A 5 10.17 -40.81 5.65
CA THR A 5 10.39 -39.37 5.69
C THR A 5 10.26 -38.75 4.29
N LYS A 6 9.09 -38.18 3.97
CA LYS A 6 8.82 -37.39 2.74
C LYS A 6 9.48 -36.00 2.76
N GLY A 7 10.71 -35.86 3.27
CA GLY A 7 11.36 -34.56 3.51
C GLY A 7 12.05 -33.94 2.28
N GLY A 8 12.58 -34.74 1.35
CA GLY A 8 13.49 -34.24 0.30
C GLY A 8 12.80 -33.52 -0.88
N ARG A 9 11.67 -34.06 -1.37
CA ARG A 9 10.96 -33.49 -2.54
C ARG A 9 10.33 -32.13 -2.28
N GLN A 10 9.82 -31.92 -1.07
CA GLN A 10 9.13 -30.66 -0.72
C GLN A 10 10.09 -29.48 -0.63
N GLY A 11 11.34 -29.70 -0.19
CA GLY A 11 12.38 -28.68 -0.17
C GLY A 11 12.73 -28.21 -1.58
N TRP A 12 12.94 -29.15 -2.49
CA TRP A 12 13.28 -28.87 -3.89
C TRP A 12 12.20 -28.03 -4.61
N ILE A 13 10.93 -28.37 -4.41
CA ILE A 13 9.79 -27.64 -5.01
C ILE A 13 9.79 -26.18 -4.53
N LYS A 14 10.05 -25.93 -3.24
CA LYS A 14 10.13 -24.56 -2.70
C LYS A 14 11.30 -23.77 -3.28
N THR A 15 12.45 -24.42 -3.46
CA THR A 15 13.63 -23.78 -4.07
C THR A 15 13.37 -23.45 -5.54
N ALA A 16 12.87 -24.40 -6.33
CA ALA A 16 12.54 -24.18 -7.73
C ALA A 16 11.50 -23.06 -7.89
N ALA A 17 10.44 -23.04 -7.08
CA ALA A 17 9.42 -21.99 -7.12
C ALA A 17 10.01 -20.59 -6.90
N ARG A 18 10.98 -20.43 -5.99
CA ARG A 18 11.67 -19.14 -5.76
C ARG A 18 12.55 -18.74 -6.95
N VAL A 19 13.23 -19.70 -7.59
CA VAL A 19 14.03 -19.44 -8.79
C VAL A 19 13.15 -19.01 -9.95
N PHE A 20 12.05 -19.73 -10.22
CA PHE A 20 11.10 -19.34 -11.25
C PHE A 20 10.43 -17.99 -10.96
N GLN A 21 10.14 -17.69 -9.70
CA GLN A 21 9.65 -16.37 -9.29
C GLN A 21 10.67 -15.28 -9.62
N ALA A 22 11.94 -15.47 -9.26
CA ALA A 22 13.00 -14.51 -9.54
C ALA A 22 13.18 -14.30 -11.05
N LEU A 23 13.15 -15.38 -11.83
CA LEU A 23 13.23 -15.31 -13.29
C LEU A 23 12.03 -14.55 -13.87
N ARG A 24 10.81 -14.85 -13.42
CA ARG A 24 9.59 -14.17 -13.86
C ARG A 24 9.66 -12.66 -13.61
N ILE A 25 10.10 -12.28 -12.42
CA ILE A 25 10.31 -10.89 -12.03
C ILE A 25 11.34 -10.21 -12.95
N ALA A 26 12.49 -10.85 -13.16
CA ALA A 26 13.59 -10.27 -13.91
C ALA A 26 13.29 -10.16 -15.41
N VAL A 27 12.64 -11.17 -16.00
CA VAL A 27 12.33 -11.22 -17.44
C VAL A 27 11.26 -10.20 -17.81
N ASN A 28 10.26 -9.98 -16.95
CA ASN A 28 9.17 -9.04 -17.22
C ASN A 28 9.38 -7.66 -16.60
N ASP A 29 10.54 -7.41 -15.99
CA ASP A 29 10.85 -6.18 -15.25
C ASP A 29 9.70 -5.75 -14.30
N GLU A 30 9.12 -6.74 -13.60
CA GLU A 30 7.82 -6.60 -12.90
C GLU A 30 7.88 -5.52 -11.80
N LEU A 31 9.01 -5.43 -11.08
CA LEU A 31 9.15 -4.53 -9.94
C LEU A 31 9.26 -3.06 -10.37
N LYS A 32 10.04 -2.78 -11.42
CA LYS A 32 10.20 -1.42 -11.93
C LYS A 32 8.91 -0.95 -12.59
N THR A 33 8.31 -1.81 -13.42
CA THR A 33 7.02 -1.54 -14.06
C THR A 33 5.94 -1.24 -13.01
N LEU A 34 5.92 -2.00 -11.90
CA LEU A 34 5.02 -1.73 -10.78
C LEU A 34 5.26 -0.33 -10.21
N GLU A 35 6.49 0.01 -9.82
CA GLU A 35 6.83 1.31 -9.24
C GLU A 35 6.43 2.48 -10.16
N ASP A 36 6.84 2.43 -11.42
CA ASP A 36 6.55 3.47 -12.43
C ASP A 36 5.03 3.61 -12.65
N SER A 37 4.31 2.48 -12.68
CA SER A 37 2.85 2.47 -12.83
C SER A 37 2.13 3.10 -11.64
N LEU A 38 2.63 2.91 -10.42
CA LEU A 38 2.02 3.50 -9.22
C LEU A 38 2.12 5.02 -9.23
N TYR A 39 3.27 5.57 -9.59
CA TYR A 39 3.45 7.02 -9.75
C TYR A 39 2.55 7.57 -10.85
N SER A 40 2.53 6.91 -12.01
CA SER A 40 1.70 7.32 -13.16
C SER A 40 0.21 7.28 -12.83
N CYS A 41 -0.27 6.20 -12.21
CA CYS A 41 -1.67 6.07 -11.79
C CYS A 41 -2.04 7.15 -10.77
N PHE A 42 -1.16 7.42 -9.80
CA PHE A 42 -1.42 8.44 -8.79
C PHE A 42 -1.46 9.85 -9.38
N ALA A 43 -0.59 10.17 -10.34
CA ALA A 43 -0.59 11.44 -11.05
C ALA A 43 -1.92 11.67 -11.78
N CYS A 44 -2.45 10.64 -12.42
CA CYS A 44 -3.71 10.68 -13.19
C CYS A 44 -4.99 10.76 -12.32
N LEU A 45 -4.92 10.53 -11.01
CA LEU A 45 -6.10 10.64 -10.14
C LEU A 45 -6.55 12.10 -10.00
N GLY A 46 -7.86 12.32 -9.99
CA GLY A 46 -8.43 13.58 -9.53
C GLY A 46 -8.36 13.72 -8.00
N PRO A 47 -8.60 14.92 -7.45
CA PRO A 47 -8.77 15.14 -6.02
C PRO A 47 -9.83 14.19 -5.44
N GLY A 48 -9.56 13.57 -4.30
CA GLY A 48 -10.41 12.53 -3.69
C GLY A 48 -10.35 11.15 -4.37
N GLY A 49 -9.65 11.01 -5.51
CA GLY A 49 -9.48 9.73 -6.21
C GLY A 49 -8.70 8.70 -5.39
N ARG A 50 -9.03 7.41 -5.52
CA ARG A 50 -8.42 6.32 -4.75
C ARG A 50 -7.68 5.35 -5.67
N LEU A 51 -6.48 4.96 -5.27
CA LEU A 51 -5.68 3.90 -5.89
C LEU A 51 -5.62 2.70 -4.95
N ALA A 52 -6.13 1.56 -5.40
CA ALA A 52 -6.11 0.29 -4.70
C ALA A 52 -5.20 -0.70 -5.43
N VAL A 53 -4.29 -1.34 -4.69
CA VAL A 53 -3.28 -2.25 -5.24
C VAL A 53 -3.30 -3.56 -4.49
N ILE A 54 -3.39 -4.68 -5.21
CA ILE A 54 -3.30 -6.03 -4.67
C ILE A 54 -1.94 -6.62 -5.07
N SER A 55 -1.15 -7.02 -4.07
CA SER A 55 0.15 -7.67 -4.25
C SER A 55 0.10 -9.11 -3.75
N PHE A 56 0.80 -10.03 -4.41
CA PHE A 56 0.80 -11.45 -4.04
C PHE A 56 2.10 -11.89 -3.38
N HIS A 57 3.20 -11.16 -3.60
CA HIS A 57 4.48 -11.48 -2.96
C HIS A 57 5.04 -10.31 -2.14
N SER A 58 6.00 -10.63 -1.28
CA SER A 58 6.57 -9.67 -0.33
C SER A 58 7.35 -8.53 -0.99
N LEU A 59 8.01 -8.79 -2.13
CA LEU A 59 8.73 -7.75 -2.87
C LEU A 59 7.79 -6.66 -3.42
N GLU A 60 6.70 -7.04 -4.10
CA GLU A 60 5.63 -6.14 -4.55
C GLU A 60 5.06 -5.34 -3.37
N ASP A 61 4.60 -6.00 -2.29
CA ASP A 61 3.99 -5.31 -1.13
C ASP A 61 4.94 -4.28 -0.52
N ARG A 62 6.24 -4.60 -0.49
CA ARG A 62 7.27 -3.69 0.00
C ARG A 62 7.39 -2.46 -0.89
N ILE A 63 7.41 -2.62 -2.21
CA ILE A 63 7.45 -1.51 -3.17
C ILE A 63 6.20 -0.65 -3.00
N VAL A 64 5.00 -1.24 -3.04
CA VAL A 64 3.73 -0.51 -2.87
C VAL A 64 3.72 0.30 -1.58
N LYS A 65 4.13 -0.31 -0.46
CA LYS A 65 4.22 0.39 0.83
C LYS A 65 5.19 1.57 0.76
N GLN A 66 6.39 1.39 0.20
CA GLN A 66 7.39 2.45 0.12
C GLN A 66 6.94 3.56 -0.81
N THR A 67 6.42 3.24 -2.00
CA THR A 67 5.90 4.22 -2.94
C THR A 67 4.76 5.04 -2.33
N PHE A 68 3.82 4.42 -1.62
CA PHE A 68 2.74 5.15 -0.94
C PHE A 68 3.28 6.09 0.15
N LEU A 69 4.28 5.65 0.92
CA LEU A 69 4.94 6.50 1.91
C LEU A 69 5.74 7.64 1.27
N ASN A 70 6.41 7.39 0.15
CA ASN A 70 7.14 8.42 -0.60
C ASN A 70 6.16 9.47 -1.13
N ILE A 71 5.07 9.04 -1.76
CA ILE A 71 4.05 9.95 -2.32
C ILE A 71 3.58 10.95 -1.26
N ILE A 72 3.22 10.48 -0.05
CA ILE A 72 2.73 11.35 1.03
C ILE A 72 3.81 12.22 1.69
N ASN A 73 5.08 11.83 1.60
CA ASN A 73 6.21 12.51 2.25
C ASN A 73 6.91 13.54 1.34
N ILE A 74 6.55 13.63 0.06
CA ILE A 74 7.14 14.63 -0.84
C ILE A 74 6.73 16.03 -0.36
N GLN A 75 7.64 16.67 0.39
CA GLN A 75 7.73 18.10 0.60
C GLN A 75 9.16 18.57 0.23
N ARG A 76 9.20 19.58 -0.65
CA ARG A 76 10.25 20.58 -0.90
C ARG A 76 11.49 20.17 -1.71
N GLU A 77 11.35 20.30 -3.04
CA GLU A 77 12.43 20.84 -3.87
C GLU A 77 11.79 21.71 -4.98
N GLY A 78 11.60 23.00 -4.70
CA GLY A 78 11.07 23.95 -5.69
C GLY A 78 10.05 24.96 -5.16
N ASP A 79 10.38 25.72 -4.12
CA ASP A 79 10.16 27.17 -4.13
C ASP A 79 11.02 27.80 -3.03
N ARG A 80 12.13 28.45 -3.41
CA ARG A 80 12.84 29.39 -2.54
C ARG A 80 12.45 30.78 -3.01
N VAL A 81 11.45 31.36 -2.35
CA VAL A 81 11.28 32.80 -2.29
C VAL A 81 11.22 33.15 -0.80
N ASP A 82 12.30 33.74 -0.32
CA ASP A 82 12.40 34.32 1.03
C ASP A 82 11.57 35.61 1.08
N CYS A 83 10.63 35.72 2.02
CA CYS A 83 10.13 36.99 2.56
C CYS A 83 9.62 36.76 4.00
N ASP A 84 10.15 37.57 4.91
CA ASP A 84 10.03 37.51 6.37
C ASP A 84 8.77 38.23 6.91
N GLU A 85 8.55 38.03 8.21
CA GLU A 85 7.68 38.75 9.17
C GLU A 85 6.27 38.20 9.50
N GLY A 86 6.22 37.48 10.63
CA GLY A 86 5.65 38.04 11.89
C GLY A 86 4.13 37.96 12.14
N GLY A 87 3.73 37.30 13.24
CA GLY A 87 2.60 37.77 14.05
C GLY A 87 1.56 36.76 14.59
N HIS A 88 1.72 36.41 15.87
CA HIS A 88 0.75 36.27 16.98
C HIS A 88 -0.65 35.62 16.77
N GLY A 89 -0.95 34.65 17.63
CA GLY A 89 -2.12 33.76 17.55
C GLY A 89 -3.38 34.20 18.28
N ALA A 90 -4.37 33.30 18.23
CA ALA A 90 -5.43 33.05 19.21
C ALA A 90 -6.31 31.89 18.69
N GLU A 91 -6.46 30.82 19.48
CA GLU A 91 -7.61 29.90 19.44
C GLU A 91 -8.77 30.53 20.25
N PRO A 92 -9.98 29.96 20.32
CA PRO A 92 -10.79 29.26 19.31
C PRO A 92 -12.25 29.79 19.30
N THR A 93 -13.06 29.44 18.30
CA THR A 93 -14.52 29.43 18.46
C THR A 93 -15.17 28.28 17.70
N GLU A 94 -15.86 27.45 18.46
CA GLU A 94 -16.74 26.37 18.03
C GLU A 94 -17.99 26.92 17.32
N VAL A 95 -18.44 26.22 16.28
CA VAL A 95 -19.88 26.04 16.04
C VAL A 95 -20.10 24.63 15.46
N THR A 96 -20.92 23.85 16.16
CA THR A 96 -21.48 22.55 15.78
C THR A 96 -22.74 22.75 14.93
N ASP A 97 -22.96 21.91 13.92
CA ASP A 97 -24.28 21.30 13.71
C ASP A 97 -24.22 20.07 12.80
N ASP A 98 -25.31 19.33 12.86
CA ASP A 98 -25.51 17.89 12.92
C ASP A 98 -25.25 16.99 11.68
N ASP A 99 -25.19 15.70 12.02
CA ASP A 99 -25.76 14.55 11.31
C ASP A 99 -24.96 13.71 10.28
N LEU A 100 -24.68 12.47 10.74
CA LEU A 100 -24.51 11.21 10.00
C LEU A 100 -23.16 10.87 9.36
N VAL A 101 -22.16 10.47 10.18
CA VAL A 101 -21.18 9.43 9.75
C VAL A 101 -20.74 8.54 10.93
N GLU A 102 -21.68 7.92 11.65
CA GLU A 102 -21.38 6.76 12.51
C GLU A 102 -21.22 5.50 11.66
N LYS A 103 -20.14 5.43 10.88
CA LYS A 103 -19.65 4.20 10.24
C LYS A 103 -18.29 4.53 9.66
N ASP A 104 -17.24 4.38 10.46
CA ASP A 104 -15.89 4.03 10.00
C ASP A 104 -14.87 3.91 11.16
N ALA A 105 -15.29 3.35 12.30
CA ALA A 105 -14.41 3.06 13.42
C ALA A 105 -13.33 1.97 13.13
N TRP A 106 -13.30 1.41 11.92
CA TRP A 106 -12.26 0.49 11.44
C TRP A 106 -11.10 1.21 10.72
N ILE A 107 -11.24 2.49 10.39
CA ILE A 107 -10.18 3.30 9.77
C ILE A 107 -9.26 3.94 10.84
N LYS A 108 -8.86 3.18 11.87
CA LYS A 108 -8.01 3.70 12.97
C LYS A 108 -6.51 3.82 12.61
N GLN A 109 -6.13 3.57 11.36
CA GLN A 109 -4.72 3.61 10.96
C GLN A 109 -4.53 4.26 9.59
N VAL A 110 -4.97 5.51 9.48
CA VAL A 110 -4.69 6.38 8.33
C VAL A 110 -3.36 7.09 8.54
N VAL A 111 -2.57 7.23 7.47
CA VAL A 111 -1.43 8.15 7.44
C VAL A 111 -1.76 9.28 6.48
N LYS A 112 -1.95 10.48 7.00
CA LYS A 112 -2.19 11.69 6.20
C LYS A 112 -0.86 12.33 5.84
N GLY A 113 -0.70 12.74 4.57
CA GLY A 113 0.38 13.62 4.12
C GLY A 113 -0.18 14.78 3.31
N SER A 114 0.72 15.55 2.70
CA SER A 114 0.40 16.76 1.94
C SER A 114 -0.34 16.49 0.63
N THR A 115 0.03 15.41 -0.06
CA THR A 115 -0.47 15.06 -1.40
C THR A 115 -1.51 13.94 -1.39
N GLY A 116 -1.61 13.19 -0.29
CA GLY A 116 -2.40 11.97 -0.24
C GLY A 116 -2.61 11.43 1.17
N ILE A 117 -3.54 10.50 1.28
CA ILE A 117 -3.96 9.85 2.52
C ILE A 117 -3.85 8.33 2.31
N VAL A 118 -2.94 7.69 3.02
CA VAL A 118 -2.85 6.22 3.04
C VAL A 118 -3.91 5.67 3.98
N LEU A 119 -4.92 4.99 3.42
CA LEU A 119 -6.05 4.47 4.18
C LEU A 119 -5.69 3.16 4.91
N THR A 120 -4.73 2.39 4.39
CA THR A 120 -4.38 1.06 4.91
C THR A 120 -2.93 1.00 5.41
N ARG A 121 -2.69 1.33 6.68
CA ARG A 121 -1.35 1.16 7.29
C ARG A 121 -0.93 -0.32 7.34
N ARG A 122 -1.87 -1.19 7.70
CA ARG A 122 -1.74 -2.65 7.59
C ARG A 122 -2.44 -3.11 6.30
N PRO A 123 -1.84 -4.03 5.52
CA PRO A 123 -2.49 -4.55 4.33
C PRO A 123 -3.75 -5.33 4.71
N ILE A 124 -4.80 -5.22 3.89
CA ILE A 124 -5.99 -6.06 4.02
C ILE A 124 -5.66 -7.41 3.37
N THR A 125 -5.90 -8.50 4.09
CA THR A 125 -5.64 -9.88 3.63
C THR A 125 -6.96 -10.61 3.40
N ALA A 126 -6.92 -11.65 2.55
CA ALA A 126 -8.06 -12.51 2.30
C ALA A 126 -8.58 -13.17 3.59
N SER A 127 -9.89 -13.48 3.62
CA SER A 127 -10.51 -14.22 4.72
C SER A 127 -10.31 -15.72 4.56
N LEU A 128 -10.47 -16.49 5.64
CA LEU A 128 -10.37 -17.97 5.60
C LEU A 128 -11.41 -18.62 4.66
N GLU A 129 -12.56 -18.00 4.47
CA GLU A 129 -13.58 -18.46 3.53
C GLU A 129 -13.14 -18.22 2.08
N GLU A 130 -12.56 -17.05 1.80
CA GLU A 130 -12.04 -16.72 0.48
C GLU A 130 -10.87 -17.64 0.10
N GLU A 131 -9.97 -17.95 1.04
CA GLU A 131 -8.85 -18.86 0.80
C GLU A 131 -9.29 -20.29 0.43
N LYS A 132 -10.41 -20.76 0.99
CA LYS A 132 -10.99 -22.06 0.65
C LYS A 132 -11.54 -22.08 -0.77
N LEU A 133 -12.16 -20.98 -1.21
CA LEU A 133 -12.72 -20.84 -2.56
C LEU A 133 -11.63 -20.59 -3.61
N ASN A 134 -10.59 -19.82 -3.27
CA ASN A 134 -9.50 -19.47 -4.15
C ASN A 134 -8.13 -19.58 -3.45
N PRO A 135 -7.43 -20.71 -3.56
CA PRO A 135 -6.11 -20.89 -2.95
C PRO A 135 -5.04 -19.86 -3.39
N ARG A 136 -5.25 -19.14 -4.50
CA ARG A 136 -4.32 -18.10 -4.96
C ARG A 136 -4.39 -16.81 -4.14
N CYS A 137 -5.48 -16.55 -3.40
CA CYS A 137 -5.63 -15.32 -2.62
C CYS A 137 -4.89 -15.37 -1.27
N ARG A 138 -4.43 -16.54 -0.81
CA ARG A 138 -3.74 -16.75 0.48
C ARG A 138 -2.57 -15.78 0.74
N SER A 139 -1.92 -15.27 -0.31
CA SER A 139 -0.79 -14.35 -0.18
C SER A 139 -1.09 -12.91 -0.61
N ALA A 140 -2.34 -12.66 -1.03
CA ALA A 140 -2.83 -11.37 -1.47
C ALA A 140 -2.83 -10.36 -0.32
N LYS A 141 -2.34 -9.16 -0.61
CA LYS A 141 -2.30 -8.01 0.29
C LYS A 141 -2.80 -6.80 -0.47
N LEU A 142 -3.91 -6.25 0.00
CA LEU A 142 -4.52 -5.05 -0.54
C LEU A 142 -4.04 -3.82 0.25
N ARG A 143 -3.62 -2.79 -0.49
CA ARG A 143 -3.31 -1.46 0.04
C ARG A 143 -4.02 -0.38 -0.75
N VAL A 144 -4.42 0.70 -0.07
CA VAL A 144 -5.16 1.82 -0.67
C VAL A 144 -4.57 3.17 -0.23
N ILE A 145 -4.41 4.07 -1.21
CA ILE A 145 -4.09 5.49 -1.03
C ILE A 145 -5.17 6.34 -1.71
N GLN A 146 -5.51 7.46 -1.10
CA GLN A 146 -6.40 8.48 -1.65
C GLN A 146 -5.60 9.74 -1.97
N LYS A 147 -5.80 10.35 -3.12
CA LYS A 147 -5.25 11.67 -3.46
C LYS A 147 -6.08 12.75 -2.79
N VAL A 148 -5.41 13.74 -2.19
CA VAL A 148 -6.08 14.93 -1.62
C VAL A 148 -6.44 15.88 -2.75
#